data_AF-A0A7Y7UL87-F1
#
_entry.id   AF-A0A7Y7UL87-F1
#
_cell.length_a   1.000
_cell.length_b   1.000
_cell.length_c   1.000
_cell.angle_alpha   90.00
_cell.angle_beta   90.00
_cell.angle_gamma   90.00
#
_symmetry.space_group_name_H-M   'P 1'
#
loop_
_entity.id
_entity.type
_entity.pdbx_description
1 polymer ?
#
loop_
_entity_poly.entity_id
_entity_poly.type
_entity_poly.pdbx_seq_one_letter_code
_entity_poly.pdbx_strand_id
1 'polypeptide(L)'
;MLEKLQIVHKYTRVRRPQTNGKIERFWRIFEKQFFRKYEFLSNKDFNLKLMDWLVFYNTKRKHGGIKYITPMQKLENLLKNNLVCL
;
A
#
# COMPACT_ATOMS: atom_id res chain seq x y z
N MET A 1 9.73 13.50 16.75
CA MET A 1 9.34 12.07 16.80
C MET A 1 10.04 11.27 15.72
N LEU A 2 9.91 11.65 14.44
CA LEU A 2 10.56 10.95 13.31
C LEU A 2 12.10 11.02 13.35
N GLU A 3 12.67 12.16 13.73
CA GLU A 3 14.13 12.31 13.92
C GLU A 3 14.69 11.37 14.99
N LYS A 4 13.94 11.10 16.07
CA LYS A 4 14.32 10.12 17.10
C LYS A 4 14.37 8.69 16.58
N LEU A 5 13.62 8.40 15.51
CA LEU A 5 13.59 7.09 14.84
C LEU A 5 14.54 7.05 13.62
N GLN A 6 15.33 8.10 13.39
CA GLN A 6 16.20 8.25 12.21
C GLN A 6 15.45 8.12 10.87
N ILE A 7 14.15 8.46 10.85
CA ILE A 7 13.32 8.44 9.63
C ILE A 7 13.38 9.80 8.95
N VAL A 8 13.85 9.83 7.69
CA VAL A 8 13.87 11.04 6.86
C VAL A 8 12.47 11.32 6.30
N HIS A 9 11.86 12.44 6.69
CA HIS A 9 10.59 12.88 6.13
C HIS A 9 10.80 13.48 4.73
N LYS A 10 10.18 12.89 3.71
CA LYS A 10 10.24 13.35 2.32
C LYS A 10 8.88 13.86 1.87
N TYR A 11 8.85 15.08 1.32
CA TYR A 11 7.65 15.68 0.74
C TYR A 11 7.58 15.44 -0.78
N THR A 12 6.36 15.36 -1.31
CA THR A 12 6.14 15.40 -2.76
C THR A 12 6.53 16.78 -3.28
N ARG A 13 7.34 16.82 -4.35
CA ARG A 13 7.74 18.08 -4.98
C ARG A 13 6.57 18.70 -5.73
N VAL A 14 6.47 20.04 -5.65
CA VAL A 14 5.46 20.82 -6.38
C VAL A 14 5.52 20.50 -7.88
N ARG A 15 4.36 20.30 -8.51
CA ARG A 15 4.19 20.02 -9.95
C ARG A 15 4.89 18.73 -10.44
N ARG A 16 5.05 17.71 -9.59
CA ARG A 16 5.61 16.39 -9.96
C ARG A 16 4.65 15.24 -9.62
N PRO A 17 3.52 15.09 -10.34
CA PRO A 17 2.52 14.07 -10.04
C PRO A 17 3.00 12.63 -10.26
N GLN A 18 4.12 12.43 -10.98
CA GLN A 18 4.63 11.10 -11.33
C GLN A 18 4.98 10.26 -10.08
N THR A 19 5.35 10.90 -8.97
CA THR A 19 5.68 10.21 -7.72
C THR A 19 4.44 9.69 -6.98
N ASN A 20 3.27 10.29 -7.21
CA ASN A 20 2.04 9.97 -6.47
C ASN A 20 1.19 8.89 -7.16
N GLY A 21 1.40 8.60 -8.44
CA GLY A 21 0.52 7.70 -9.19
C GLY A 21 0.34 6.30 -8.58
N LYS A 22 1.35 5.78 -7.87
CA LYS A 22 1.26 4.49 -7.16
C LYS A 22 0.30 4.55 -5.98
N ILE A 23 0.43 5.58 -5.13
CA ILE A 23 -0.42 5.75 -3.96
C ILE A 23 -1.85 6.12 -4.37
N GLU A 24 -2.01 6.94 -5.41
CA GLU A 24 -3.31 7.26 -5.99
C GLU A 24 -4.01 6.01 -6.56
N ARG A 25 -3.27 5.13 -7.24
CA ARG A 25 -3.82 3.85 -7.72
C ARG A 25 -4.24 2.95 -6.56
N PHE A 26 -3.46 2.91 -5.47
CA PHE A 26 -3.84 2.19 -4.25
C PHE A 26 -5.15 2.72 -3.68
N TRP A 27 -5.25 4.02 -3.42
CA TRP A 27 -6.45 4.64 -2.84
C TRP A 27 -7.70 4.42 -3.68
N ARG A 28 -7.60 4.57 -5.00
CA ARG A 28 -8.71 4.28 -5.92
C ARG A 28 -9.17 2.82 -5.86
N ILE A 29 -8.24 1.87 -5.73
CA ILE A 29 -8.60 0.45 -5.58
C ILE A 29 -9.23 0.22 -4.21
N PHE A 30 -8.66 0.79 -3.16
CA PHE A 30 -9.15 0.67 -1.79
C PHE A 30 -10.56 1.23 -1.66
N GLU A 31 -10.83 2.44 -2.16
CA GLU A 31 -12.17 3.02 -2.19
C GLU A 31 -13.17 2.10 -2.91
N LYS A 32 -12.83 1.64 -4.12
CA LYS A 32 -13.72 0.81 -4.94
C LYS A 32 -13.98 -0.57 -4.34
N GLN A 33 -12.99 -1.18 -3.70
CA GLN A 33 -13.07 -2.58 -3.26
C GLN A 33 -13.33 -2.75 -1.77
N PHE A 34 -13.05 -1.72 -0.97
CA PHE A 34 -13.24 -1.75 0.47
C PHE A 34 -14.40 -0.83 0.86
N PHE A 35 -14.20 0.49 0.80
CA PHE A 35 -15.21 1.44 1.29
C PHE A 35 -16.57 1.33 0.60
N ARG A 36 -16.60 1.10 -0.72
CA ARG A 36 -17.87 0.93 -1.46
C ARG A 36 -18.53 -0.44 -1.30
N LYS A 37 -17.85 -1.41 -0.70
CA LYS A 37 -18.32 -2.80 -0.59
C LYS A 37 -18.70 -3.22 0.82
N TYR A 38 -18.10 -2.61 1.83
CA TYR A 38 -18.31 -2.98 3.22
C TYR A 38 -19.03 -1.87 3.96
N GLU A 39 -20.01 -2.25 4.77
CA GLU A 39 -20.58 -1.41 5.81
C GLU A 39 -19.85 -1.70 7.14
N PHE A 40 -19.82 -0.73 8.05
CA PHE A 40 -19.08 -0.83 9.29
C PHE A 40 -20.01 -0.57 10.48
N LEU A 41 -20.04 -1.51 11.42
CA LEU A 41 -20.88 -1.41 12.62
C LEU A 41 -20.14 -0.77 13.79
N SER A 42 -18.81 -0.83 13.78
CA SER A 42 -17.94 -0.24 14.81
C SER A 42 -16.51 -0.10 14.30
N ASN A 43 -15.67 0.63 15.05
CA ASN A 43 -14.23 0.72 14.77
C ASN A 43 -13.54 -0.65 14.81
N LYS A 44 -13.98 -1.55 15.69
CA LYS A 44 -13.42 -2.91 15.79
C LYS A 44 -13.73 -3.72 14.53
N ASP A 45 -14.98 -3.66 14.07
CA ASP A 45 -15.44 -4.31 12.84
C ASP A 45 -14.72 -3.75 11.60
N PHE A 46 -14.54 -2.43 11.53
CA PHE A 46 -13.73 -1.78 10.50
C PHE A 46 -12.31 -2.32 10.47
N ASN A 47 -11.64 -2.38 11.61
CA ASN A 47 -10.25 -2.86 11.70
C ASN A 47 -10.11 -4.32 11.27
N LEU A 48 -11.06 -5.18 11.66
CA LEU A 48 -11.05 -6.59 11.25
C LEU A 48 -11.18 -6.73 9.73
N LYS A 49 -12.19 -6.08 9.14
CA LYS A 49 -12.39 -6.08 7.68
C LYS A 49 -11.19 -5.48 6.94
N LEU A 50 -10.61 -4.42 7.49
CA LEU A 50 -9.43 -3.77 6.92
C LEU A 50 -8.23 -4.72 6.89
N MET A 51 -7.98 -5.44 8.00
CA MET A 51 -6.89 -6.40 8.07
C MET A 51 -7.06 -7.53 7.05
N ASP A 52 -8.26 -8.10 6.94
CA ASP A 52 -8.57 -9.13 5.94
C ASP A 52 -8.34 -8.62 4.51
N TRP A 53 -8.78 -7.40 4.22
CA TRP A 53 -8.59 -6.77 2.93
C TRP A 53 -7.12 -6.50 2.62
N LEU A 54 -6.34 -6.01 3.59
CA LEU A 54 -4.90 -5.78 3.44
C LEU A 54 -4.12 -7.07 3.21
N VAL A 55 -4.45 -8.14 3.94
CA VAL A 55 -3.85 -9.47 3.72
C VAL A 55 -4.15 -9.93 2.29
N PHE A 56 -5.39 -9.83 1.84
CA PHE A 56 -5.75 -10.15 0.45
C PHE A 56 -4.98 -9.31 -0.57
N TYR A 57 -4.95 -7.98 -0.39
CA TYR A 57 -4.28 -7.05 -1.30
C TYR A 57 -2.79 -7.35 -1.41
N ASN A 58 -2.11 -7.61 -0.28
CA ASN A 58 -0.67 -7.83 -0.25
C ASN A 58 -0.26 -9.23 -0.71
N THR A 59 -1.06 -10.26 -0.43
CA THR A 59 -0.64 -11.68 -0.61
C THR A 59 -1.32 -12.41 -1.75
N LYS A 60 -2.52 -11.98 -2.19
CA LYS A 60 -3.32 -12.70 -3.19
C LYS A 60 -3.56 -11.90 -4.46
N ARG A 61 -3.74 -10.57 -4.34
CA ARG A 61 -4.03 -9.71 -5.49
C ARG A 61 -2.81 -9.57 -6.40
N LYS A 62 -2.93 -10.00 -7.66
CA LYS A 62 -1.91 -9.78 -8.71
C LYS A 62 -2.09 -8.40 -9.34
N HIS A 63 -0.99 -7.71 -9.59
CA HIS A 63 -1.01 -6.34 -10.13
C HIS A 63 -0.30 -6.25 -11.49
N GLY A 64 -1.01 -5.78 -12.52
CA GLY A 64 -0.45 -5.64 -13.87
C GLY A 64 0.78 -4.72 -13.93
N GLY A 65 0.80 -3.64 -13.13
CA GLY A 65 1.93 -2.70 -13.07
C GLY A 65 3.22 -3.26 -12.47
N ILE A 66 3.20 -4.49 -11.92
CA ILE A 66 4.37 -5.19 -11.39
C ILE A 66 4.51 -6.59 -12.00
N LYS A 67 4.18 -6.76 -13.29
CA LYS A 67 4.29 -8.05 -14.01
C LYS A 67 3.43 -9.17 -13.40
N TYR A 68 2.23 -8.83 -12.93
CA TYR A 68 1.25 -9.78 -12.39
C TYR A 68 1.70 -10.59 -11.16
N ILE A 69 2.65 -10.06 -10.38
CA ILE A 69 2.98 -10.58 -9.04
C ILE A 69 2.21 -9.81 -7.96
N THR A 70 2.26 -10.29 -6.72
CA THR A 70 1.64 -9.62 -5.57
C THR A 70 2.57 -8.56 -4.96
N PRO A 71 2.05 -7.57 -4.22
CA PRO A 71 2.88 -6.59 -3.53
C PRO A 71 3.91 -7.24 -2.59
N MET A 72 3.54 -8.30 -1.87
CA MET A 72 4.46 -9.03 -0.99
C MET A 72 5.58 -9.70 -1.79
N GLN A 73 5.27 -10.40 -2.89
CA GLN A 73 6.29 -10.99 -3.75
C GLN A 73 7.24 -9.94 -4.33
N LYS A 74 6.73 -8.75 -4.67
CA LYS A 74 7.57 -7.64 -5.14
C LYS A 74 8.51 -7.17 -4.03
N LEU A 75 8.03 -7.05 -2.79
CA LEU A 75 8.84 -6.66 -1.64
C LEU A 75 9.93 -7.69 -1.36
N GLU A 76 9.59 -8.97 -1.29
CA GLU A 76 10.54 -10.08 -1.11
C GLU A 76 11.64 -10.05 -2.18
N ASN A 77 11.27 -9.82 -3.44
CA ASN A 77 12.24 -9.71 -4.52
C ASN A 77 13.16 -8.49 -4.37
N LEU A 78 12.67 -7.36 -3.84
CA LEU A 78 13.51 -6.19 -3.60
C LEU A 78 14.49 -6.42 -2.45
N LEU A 79 14.04 -7.08 -1.39
CA LEU A 79 14.87 -7.45 -0.23
C LEU A 79 15.96 -8.44 -0.64
N LYS A 80 15.63 -9.48 -1.41
CA LYS A 80 16.60 -10.47 -1.92
C LYS A 80 17.69 -9.82 -2.79
N ASN A 81 17.35 -8.77 -3.52
CA ASN A 81 18.29 -8.07 -4.40
C ASN A 81 19.02 -6.91 -3.70
N ASN A 82 18.83 -6.70 -2.40
CA ASN A 82 19.37 -5.56 -1.64
C ASN A 82 19.06 -4.18 -2.26
N LEU A 83 17.96 -4.09 -3.01
CA LEU A 83 17.52 -2.85 -3.68
C LEU A 83 16.65 -1.96 -2.78
N VAL A 84 16.46 -2.36 -1.53
CA VAL A 84 15.78 -1.54 -0.53
C VAL A 84 16.85 -0.67 0.10
N CYS A 85 16.91 0.61 -0.29
CA CYS A 85 17.61 1.61 0.50
C CYS A 85 16.86 1.74 1.83
N LEU A 86 17.39 1.11 2.87
CA LEU A 86 17.08 1.42 4.26
C LEU A 86 17.85 2.68 4.66
#